data_AF-A0A1M4JBX2-F1
#
_entry.id   AF-A0A1M4JBX2-F1
#
_cell.length_a   1.000
_cell.length_b   1.000
_cell.length_c   1.000
_cell.angle_alpha   90.00
_cell.angle_beta   90.00
_cell.angle_gamma   90.00
#
_symmetry.space_group_name_H-M   'P 1'
#
loop_
_entity.id
_entity.type
_entity.pdbx_description
1 polymer ?
#
loop_
_entity_poly.entity_id
_entity_poly.type
_entity_poly.pdbx_seq_one_letter_code
_entity_poly.pdbx_strand_id
1 'polypeptide(L)' 'MFFFVGATGPGIDPATAPSNHSPQFLLDESALDVGLRALLQVSLDYLAMKQ' A
#
# COMPACT_ATOMS: atom_id res chain seq x y z
N MET A 1 -3.48 -13.76 5.15
CA MET A 1 -2.60 -13.26 4.08
C MET A 1 -2.38 -11.78 4.33
N PHE A 2 -1.14 -11.32 4.31
CA PHE A 2 -0.80 -9.91 4.43
C PHE A 2 0.07 -9.53 3.24
N PHE A 3 -0.18 -8.36 2.64
CA PHE A 3 0.68 -7.76 1.64
C PHE A 3 0.86 -6.28 2.00
N PHE A 4 2.02 -5.74 1.66
CA PHE A 4 2.40 -4.38 1.99
C PHE A 4 2.47 -3.56 0.72
N VAL A 5 1.94 -2.34 0.77
CA VAL A 5 2.03 -1.36 -0.31
C VAL A 5 2.93 -0.24 0.17
N GLY A 6 4.06 -0.06 -0.51
CA GLY A 6 4.96 1.05 -0.24
C GLY A 6 4.31 2.38 -0.64
N ALA A 7 4.57 3.42 0.14
CA ALA A 7 4.04 4.76 -0.10
C ALA A 7 5.13 5.85 -0.05
N THR A 8 6.39 5.45 -0.24
CA THR A 8 7.50 6.40 -0.42
C THR A 8 7.33 7.10 -1.76
N GLY A 9 7.27 8.43 -1.75
CA GLY A 9 7.08 9.22 -2.96
C GLY A 9 8.26 9.17 -3.94
N PRO A 10 8.04 9.52 -5.22
CA PRO A 10 9.07 9.50 -6.24
C PRO A 10 10.26 10.40 -5.89
N GLY A 11 11.48 9.90 -6.11
CA GLY A 11 12.71 10.64 -5.83
C GLY A 11 13.12 10.70 -4.35
N ILE A 12 12.33 10.10 -3.45
CA ILE A 12 12.70 9.92 -2.04
C ILE A 12 13.36 8.54 -1.89
N ASP A 13 14.54 8.48 -1.29
CA ASP A 13 15.20 7.21 -0.96
C ASP A 13 14.41 6.48 0.15
N PRO A 14 13.82 5.30 -0.13
CA PRO A 14 13.04 4.55 0.86
C PRO A 14 13.84 4.15 2.10
N ALA A 15 15.17 4.02 2.00
CA ALA A 15 16.02 3.66 3.14
C ALA A 15 16.15 4.79 4.18
N THR A 16 15.85 6.03 3.77
CA THR A 16 15.95 7.24 4.61
C THR A 16 14.59 7.89 4.89
N ALA A 17 13.53 7.39 4.26
CA ALA A 17 12.18 7.94 4.40
C ALA A 17 11.69 7.86 5.87
N PRO A 18 11.03 8.91 6.41
CA PRO A 18 10.49 8.88 7.76
C PRO A 18 9.48 7.75 7.98
N SER A 19 9.47 7.14 9.16
CA SER A 19 8.52 6.08 9.52
C SER A 19 7.09 6.61 9.68
N ASN A 20 6.09 5.73 9.54
CA ASN A 20 4.65 6.04 9.54
C ASN A 20 4.08 6.66 10.85
N HIS A 21 4.87 6.78 11.90
CA HIS A 21 4.50 7.44 13.15
C HIS A 21 5.32 8.71 13.44
N SER A 22 6.17 9.13 12.49
CA SER A 22 6.92 10.38 12.56
C SER A 22 6.05 11.59 12.20
N PRO A 23 6.25 12.78 12.81
CA PRO A 23 5.63 14.01 12.32
C PRO A 23 6.10 14.43 10.92
N GLN A 24 7.20 13.84 10.43
CA GLN A 24 7.73 14.05 9.09
C GLN A 24 7.21 13.03 8.07
N PHE A 25 6.38 12.07 8.50
CA PHE A 25 5.81 11.09 7.59
C PHE A 25 5.00 11.78 6.50
N LEU A 26 5.28 11.42 5.26
CA LEU A 26 4.55 11.90 4.09
C LEU A 26 4.16 10.69 3.25
N LEU A 27 2.86 10.56 3.01
CA LEU A 27 2.28 9.50 2.19
C LEU A 27 2.28 9.92 0.72
N ASP A 28 2.81 9.08 -0.17
CA ASP A 28 2.46 9.16 -1.59
C ASP A 28 1.03 8.65 -1.78
N GLU A 29 0.10 9.58 -2.01
CA GLU A 29 -1.33 9.26 -2.17
C GLU A 29 -1.62 8.34 -3.36
N SER A 30 -0.72 8.24 -4.35
CA SER A 30 -0.87 7.29 -5.45
C SER A 30 -0.88 5.83 -4.96
N ALA A 31 -0.27 5.54 -3.81
CA ALA A 31 -0.30 4.22 -3.18
C ALA A 31 -1.71 3.81 -2.70
N LEU A 32 -2.63 4.77 -2.49
CA LEU A 32 -3.99 4.48 -2.04
C LEU A 32 -4.81 3.75 -3.12
N ASP A 33 -4.72 4.17 -4.37
CA ASP A 33 -5.43 3.50 -5.49
C ASP A 33 -4.88 2.08 -5.69
N VAL A 34 -3.56 1.91 -5.61
CA VAL A 34 -2.91 0.59 -5.72
C VAL A 34 -3.35 -0.33 -4.57
N GLY A 35 -3.32 0.15 -3.33
CA GLY A 35 -3.73 -0.63 -2.15
C GLY A 35 -5.20 -0.99 -2.18
N LEU A 36 -6.07 -0.07 -2.59
CA LEU A 36 -7.50 -0.33 -2.76
C LEU A 36 -7.74 -1.44 -3.78
N ARG A 37 -7.17 -1.32 -4.98
CA ARG A 37 -7.36 -2.31 -6.05
C ARG A 37 -6.80 -3.68 -5.68
N ALA A 38 -5.64 -3.73 -5.04
CA ALA A 38 -5.04 -4.98 -4.58
C ALA A 38 -5.92 -5.68 -3.54
N LEU A 39 -6.41 -4.95 -2.53
CA LEU A 39 -7.28 -5.55 -1.51
C LEU A 39 -8.62 -5.99 -2.09
N LEU A 40 -9.18 -5.19 -3.00
CA LEU A 40 -10.41 -5.53 -3.70
C LEU A 40 -10.24 -6.81 -4.51
N GLN A 41 -9.17 -6.92 -5.30
CA GLN A 41 -8.93 -8.10 -6.12
C GLN A 41 -8.76 -9.36 -5.26
N VAL A 42 -7.95 -9.29 -4.20
CA VAL A 42 -7.80 -10.40 -3.24
C VAL A 42 -9.15 -10.83 -2.65
N SER A 43 -10.01 -9.87 -2.33
CA SER A 43 -11.35 -10.14 -1.78
C SER A 43 -12.25 -10.83 -2.81
N LEU A 44 -12.25 -10.35 -4.06
CA LEU A 44 -13.03 -10.94 -5.15
C LEU A 44 -12.55 -12.36 -5.47
N ASP A 45 -11.24 -12.58 -5.55
CA ASP A 45 -10.65 -13.90 -5.80
C ASP A 45 -11.06 -14.88 -4.68
N TYR A 46 -10.96 -14.47 -3.42
CA TYR A 46 -11.39 -15.31 -2.29
C TYR A 46 -12.88 -15.69 -2.36
N LEU A 47 -13.74 -14.75 -2.74
CA LEU A 47 -15.18 -15.00 -2.89
C LEU A 47 -15.48 -15.88 -4.10
N ALA A 48 -14.75 -15.72 -5.20
CA ALA A 48 -14.90 -16.51 -6.42
C ALA A 48 -14.35 -17.93 -6.28
N MET A 49 -13.39 -18.16 -5.39
CA MET A 49 -12.82 -19.49 -5.10
C MET A 49 -13.80 -20.43 -4.37
N LYS A 50 -14.90 -19.93 -3.79
CA LYS A 50 -15.97 -20.79 -3.27
C LYS A 50 -16.86 -21.28 -4.41
N GLN A 51 -16.56 -22.48 -4.91
CA GLN A 51 -17.56 -23.43 -5.43
C GLN A 51 -17.65 -24.64 -4.49
#